data_AF-A0A841VLD8-F1
#
_entry.id   AF-A0A841VLD8-F1
#
_cell.length_a   1.000
_cell.length_b   1.000
_cell.length_c   1.000
_cell.angle_alpha   90.00
_cell.angle_beta   90.00
_cell.angle_gamma   90.00
#
_symmetry.space_group_name_H-M   'P 1'
#
loop_
_entity.id
_entity.type
_entity.pdbx_description
1 polymer ?
#
loop_
_entity_poly.entity_id
_entity_poly.type
_entity_poly.pdbx_seq_one_letter_code
_entity_poly.pdbx_strand_id
1 'polypeptide(L)' 'MYLLETDPDVLSYHSQPLSIFYTFNNRQRRYTPDFLVEGRHKKLLVEVKPASKVNSDKNLSLFRAIASGGA' A
#
# COMPACT_ATOMS: atom_id res chain seq x y z
N MET A 1 4.86 16.41 11.92
CA MET A 1 5.43 16.67 10.57
C MET A 1 4.70 15.79 9.58
N TYR A 2 4.01 16.37 8.61
CA TYR A 2 3.24 15.65 7.59
C TYR A 2 4.13 15.42 6.36
N LEU A 3 4.79 14.26 6.30
CA LEU A 3 5.84 13.98 5.32
C LEU A 3 5.35 14.15 3.86
N LEU A 4 4.15 13.64 3.55
CA LEU A 4 3.58 13.73 2.19
C LEU A 4 3.18 15.15 1.78
N GLU A 5 2.91 16.04 2.74
CA GLU A 5 2.55 17.44 2.48
C GLU A 5 3.79 18.32 2.24
N THR A 6 4.96 17.83 2.64
CA THR A 6 6.20 18.63 2.69
C THR A 6 7.29 18.12 1.75
N ASP A 7 7.16 16.90 1.22
CA ASP A 7 8.08 16.34 0.25
C ASP A 7 7.87 17.00 -1.14
N PRO A 8 8.87 17.70 -1.69
CA PRO A 8 8.75 18.41 -2.97
C PRO A 8 8.60 17.49 -4.20
N ASP A 9 8.87 16.19 -4.04
CA ASP A 9 8.66 15.21 -5.09
C ASP A 9 7.24 14.61 -5.08
N VAL A 10 6.45 14.87 -4.03
CA VAL A 10 5.04 14.50 -3.94
C VAL A 10 4.18 15.59 -4.60
N LEU A 11 3.43 15.21 -5.64
CA LEU A 11 2.51 16.10 -6.35
C LEU A 11 1.10 16.04 -5.77
N SER A 12 0.65 14.84 -5.38
CA SER A 12 -0.65 14.60 -4.75
C SER A 12 -0.62 13.31 -3.93
N TYR A 13 -1.56 13.16 -3.00
CA TYR A 13 -1.83 11.89 -2.35
C TYR A 13 -3.31 11.73 -2.00
N HIS A 14 -3.78 10.48 -1.98
CA HIS A 14 -5.14 10.11 -1.64
C HIS A 14 -5.12 9.01 -0.58
N SER A 15 -5.82 9.23 0.54
CA SER A 15 -6.00 8.20 1.57
C SER A 15 -7.03 7.16 1.12
N GLN A 16 -6.77 5.88 1.42
CA GLN A 16 -7.66 4.76 1.09
C GLN A 16 -8.17 4.80 -0.37
N PRO A 17 -7.25 4.88 -1.35
CA PRO A 17 -7.54 5.33 -2.70
C PRO A 17 -8.37 4.33 -3.52
N LEU A 18 -8.28 3.03 -3.18
CA LEU A 18 -8.88 1.95 -3.95
C LEU A 18 -9.03 0.67 -3.12
N SER A 19 -9.75 -0.31 -3.68
CA SER A 19 -9.86 -1.66 -3.15
C SER A 19 -9.17 -2.65 -4.10
N ILE A 20 -8.13 -3.34 -3.62
CA ILE A 20 -7.44 -4.43 -4.29
C ILE A 20 -8.07 -5.74 -3.84
N PHE A 21 -8.55 -6.54 -4.78
CA PHE A 21 -9.00 -7.89 -4.50
C PHE A 21 -7.86 -8.88 -4.77
N TYR A 22 -7.64 -9.80 -3.84
CA TYR A 22 -6.60 -10.82 -3.96
C TYR A 22 -7.08 -12.15 -3.38
N THR A 23 -6.55 -13.25 -3.91
CA THR A 23 -6.84 -14.58 -3.40
C THR A 23 -5.77 -15.00 -2.41
N PHE A 24 -6.17 -15.41 -1.20
CA PHE A 24 -5.27 -15.96 -0.20
C PHE A 24 -5.94 -17.13 0.52
N ASN A 25 -5.28 -18.29 0.53
CA ASN A 25 -5.82 -19.56 1.02
C ASN A 25 -7.20 -19.90 0.41
N ASN A 26 -7.30 -19.83 -0.92
CA ASN A 26 -8.53 -20.08 -1.70
C ASN A 26 -9.73 -19.20 -1.30
N ARG A 27 -9.49 -18.08 -0.61
CA ARG A 27 -10.52 -17.09 -0.27
C ARG A 27 -10.19 -15.76 -0.93
N GLN A 28 -11.18 -15.18 -1.58
CA GLN A 28 -11.14 -13.80 -2.04
C GLN A 28 -11.13 -12.86 -0.82
N ARG A 29 -10.20 -11.91 -0.84
CA ARG A 29 -10.03 -10.90 0.19
C ARG A 29 -9.91 -9.54 -0.46
N ARG A 30 -10.27 -8.51 0.31
CA ARG A 30 -10.13 -7.12 -0.08
C ARG A 30 -9.07 -6.46 0.77
N TYR A 31 -8.21 -5.69 0.14
CA TYR A 31 -7.18 -4.88 0.76
C TYR A 31 -7.29 -3.45 0.25
N THR A 32 -7.20 -2.47 1.14
CA THR A 32 -7.17 -1.05 0.77
C THR A 32 -5.89 -0.48 1.35
N PRO A 33 -4.94 -0.02 0.51
CA PRO A 33 -3.72 0.61 1.00
C PRO A 33 -4.05 1.92 1.70
N ASP A 34 -3.21 2.31 2.65
CA ASP A 34 -3.40 3.56 3.39
C ASP A 34 -3.35 4.79 2.46
N PHE A 35 -2.42 4.84 1.50
CA PHE A 35 -2.28 5.95 0.56
C PHE A 35 -1.94 5.53 -0.88
N LEU A 36 -2.43 6.31 -1.85
CA LEU A 36 -1.83 6.45 -3.18
C LEU A 36 -1.06 7.78 -3.18
N VAL A 37 0.23 7.72 -3.48
CA VAL A 37 1.09 8.89 -3.61
C VAL A 37 1.49 9.03 -5.07
N GLU A 38 1.18 10.18 -5.66
CA GLU A 38 1.64 10.53 -7.00
C GLU A 38 2.88 11.40 -6.86
N GLY A 39 4.04 10.82 -7.17
CA GLY A 39 5.29 11.55 -7.23
C GLY A 39 5.62 12.00 -8.65
N ARG A 40 6.60 12.90 -8.78
CA ARG A 40 7.06 13.46 -10.07
C ARG A 40 7.44 12.40 -11.11
N HIS A 41 7.98 11.26 -10.67
CA HIS A 41 8.52 10.22 -11.56
C HIS A 41 7.77 8.88 -11.48
N LYS A 42 6.94 8.68 -10.45
CA LYS A 42 6.27 7.39 -10.20
C LYS A 42 5.05 7.56 -9.31
N LYS A 43 4.13 6.61 -9.41
CA LYS A 43 3.03 6.43 -8.46
C LYS A 43 3.35 5.29 -7.51
N LEU A 44 3.00 5.45 -6.24
CA LEU A 44 3.24 4.47 -5.18
C LEU A 44 1.96 4.21 -4.40
N LEU A 45 1.67 2.94 -4.12
CA LEU A 45 0.76 2.56 -3.05
C LEU A 45 1.58 2.37 -1.78
N VAL A 46 1.20 3.09 -0.72
CA VAL A 46 1.93 3.15 0.55
C VAL A 46 1.05 2.61 1.65
N GLU A 47 1.61 1.71 2.45
CA GLU A 47 0.99 1.15 3.66
C GLU A 47 1.82 1.54 4.88
N VAL A 48 1.18 2.07 5.91
CA VAL A 48 1.83 2.46 7.16
C VAL A 48 1.57 1.39 8.22
N LYS A 49 2.65 0.90 8.83
CA LYS A 49 2.60 -0.06 9.94
C LYS A 49 3.62 0.32 11.01
N PRO A 50 3.35 0.05 12.30
CA PRO A 50 4.38 0.12 13.34
C PRO A 50 5.58 -0.74 12.94
N ALA A 51 6.80 -0.26 13.22
CA ALA A 51 8.03 -0.96 12.85
C ALA A 51 8.05 -2.43 13.32
N SER A 52 7.52 -2.70 14.51
CA SER A 52 7.39 -4.06 15.09
C SER A 52 6.44 -4.99 14.34
N LYS A 53 5.62 -4.48 13.42
CA LYS A 53 4.63 -5.25 12.65
C LYS A 53 4.97 -5.35 11.17
N VAL A 54 5.90 -4.56 10.64
CA VAL A 54 6.26 -4.56 9.20
C VAL A 54 6.62 -5.98 8.74
N ASN A 55 7.41 -6.70 9.52
CA ASN A 55 7.88 -8.05 9.21
C ASN A 55 7.03 -9.17 9.84
N SER A 56 5.81 -8.88 10.30
CA SER A 56 4.92 -9.94 10.76
C SER A 56 4.48 -10.84 9.61
N ASP A 57 4.33 -12.14 9.86
CA ASP A 57 3.91 -13.12 8.84
C ASP A 57 2.62 -12.70 8.14
N LYS A 58 1.69 -12.10 8.87
CA LYS A 58 0.44 -11.55 8.33
C LYS A 58 0.71 -10.49 7.25
N ASN A 59 1.56 -9.51 7.54
CA ASN A 59 1.82 -8.39 6.63
C ASN A 59 2.69 -8.84 5.45
N LEU A 60 3.71 -9.66 5.68
CA LEU A 60 4.53 -10.24 4.61
C LEU A 60 3.68 -11.08 3.66
N SER A 61 2.77 -11.91 4.19
CA SER A 61 1.85 -12.71 3.38
C SER A 61 0.91 -11.84 2.53
N LEU A 62 0.36 -10.78 3.11
CA LEU A 62 -0.46 -9.80 2.38
C LEU A 62 0.35 -9.13 1.26
N PHE A 63 1.52 -8.58 1.57
CA PHE A 63 2.34 -7.84 0.60
C PHE A 63 2.79 -8.71 -0.56
N ARG A 64 3.16 -9.97 -0.29
CA ARG A 64 3.47 -10.95 -1.34
C ARG A 64 2.26 -11.19 -2.23
N ALA A 65 1.08 -11.43 -1.63
CA ALA A 65 -0.12 -11.75 -2.39
C ALA A 65 -0.57 -10.60 -3.31
N ILE A 66 -0.50 -9.35 -2.85
CA ILE A 66 -0.88 -8.18 -3.66
C ILE A 66 0.20 -7.82 -4.70
N ALA A 67 1.48 -8.07 -4.43
CA ALA A 67 2.55 -7.84 -5.41
C ALA A 67 2.49 -8.83 -6.59
N SER A 68 2.04 -10.07 -6.35
CA SER A 68 1.85 -11.09 -7.38
C SER A 68 0.53 -10.97 -8.16
N GLY A 69 -0.41 -10.13 -7.70
CA GLY A 69 -1.77 -10.02 -8.26
C GLY A 69 -1.95 -8.96 -9.34
N GLY A 70 -0.86 -8.33 -9.81
CA GLY A 70 -0.90 -7.39 -10.94
C GLY A 70 -0.65 -8.09 -12.26
N ALA A 71 -1.72 -8.52 -12.93
CA ALA A 71 -1.74 -8.86 -14.36
C ALA A 71 -2.80 -8.01 -15.04
#